data_AF-A0A9X3CWC6-F1
#
_entry.id   AF-A0A9X3CWC6-F1
#
_cell.length_a   1.000
_cell.length_b   1.000
_cell.length_c   1.000
_cell.angle_alpha   90.00
_cell.angle_beta   90.00
_cell.angle_gamma   90.00
#
_symmetry.space_group_name_H-M   'P 1'
#
loop_
_entity.id
_entity.type
_entity.pdbx_description
1 polymer ?
#
loop_
_entity_poly.entity_id
_entity_poly.type
_entity_poly.pdbx_seq_one_letter_code
_entity_poly.pdbx_strand_id
1 'polypeptide(L)'
;MKKIYLLVIVTIFYSCSVEDDSYMEYGDLHSLTASAEENDVCAVSAGADKSTTITVAQAEAIPSWDEVRKLYLSLLEEGVSRNGEFDPSIWDLIDAFNENPLGEFTTVYTVTEGDCSDSVVLTINVVESLPVEDPTCDLSAGADASKTLTNSEADAVPSWDEVRKLYLSLLEEGVARNGEFDPSIWDIINSYTGPGSYTTTYTITDGDCSDSVELTIVVVPDGSSDPTCELSAGADASITLTQSEADAVPSWDEVRKLYLSLLDPGVSRNGEFDPSIWDIINSYTGPGTYTTTYTVTEGGCVDSVELTVYVVADPQADPSCNLISVTESSKSITFSEAEAIPSWDEVRKLYLSLLPQGVSRSGSFDPSIWDLINDFNERGVGSYTTTYTLVEGECSDSIELTIYVIQD
;
A
#
# COMPACT_ATOMS: atom_id res chain seq x y z
N MET A 1 -11.61 20.31 -5.04
CA MET A 1 -12.53 21.07 -4.15
C MET A 1 -11.81 22.35 -3.71
N LYS A 2 -12.44 23.52 -3.91
CA LYS A 2 -11.90 24.88 -3.65
C LYS A 2 -12.16 25.32 -2.20
N LYS A 3 -11.19 25.99 -1.55
CA LYS A 3 -11.32 27.13 -0.57
C LYS A 3 -9.91 27.75 -0.43
N ILE A 4 -9.49 28.87 -1.06
CA ILE A 4 -9.78 30.30 -0.84
C ILE A 4 -10.02 30.68 0.63
N TYR A 5 -9.04 31.38 1.22
CA TYR A 5 -9.27 32.46 2.19
C TYR A 5 -8.33 33.64 1.90
N LEU A 6 -8.94 34.82 1.99
CA LEU A 6 -8.53 36.17 1.60
C LEU A 6 -8.87 37.07 2.80
N LEU A 7 -8.08 38.14 3.02
CA LEU A 7 -8.28 39.38 3.82
C LEU A 7 -7.07 39.64 4.74
N VAL A 8 -6.57 40.87 4.99
CA VAL A 8 -6.84 42.22 4.47
C VAL A 8 -5.74 43.16 4.98
N ILE A 9 -5.42 44.17 4.17
CA ILE A 9 -4.54 45.31 4.43
C ILE A 9 -5.29 46.38 5.25
N VAL A 10 -4.66 46.96 6.29
CA VAL A 10 -5.07 48.25 6.85
C VAL A 10 -3.83 49.12 7.08
N THR A 11 -3.71 50.16 6.26
CA THR A 11 -2.84 51.33 6.43
C THR A 11 -3.63 52.47 7.05
N ILE A 12 -3.06 53.19 8.02
CA ILE A 12 -3.58 54.47 8.53
C ILE A 12 -2.44 55.49 8.53
N PHE A 13 -2.63 56.57 7.78
CA PHE A 13 -1.88 57.83 7.81
C PHE A 13 -2.58 58.81 8.76
N TYR A 14 -1.83 59.59 9.56
CA TYR A 14 -2.16 60.92 10.12
C TYR A 14 -0.82 61.51 10.65
N SER A 15 -0.13 62.43 9.97
CA SER A 15 -0.28 63.91 9.89
C SER A 15 -0.30 64.65 11.23
N CYS A 16 0.71 65.48 11.51
CA CYS A 16 0.60 66.96 11.58
C CYS A 16 1.90 67.61 12.13
N SER A 17 2.27 68.72 11.49
CA SER A 17 3.34 69.68 11.80
C SER A 17 2.71 70.96 12.37
N VAL A 18 3.42 71.69 13.25
CA VAL A 18 3.40 73.17 13.51
C VAL A 18 4.70 73.47 14.31
N GLU A 19 5.70 74.25 13.85
CA GLU A 19 5.86 75.74 13.91
C GLU A 19 5.75 76.29 15.37
N ASP A 20 6.48 77.27 15.90
CA ASP A 20 7.17 78.45 15.35
C ASP A 20 8.12 79.04 16.43
N ASP A 21 9.03 79.89 15.98
CA ASP A 21 10.04 80.69 16.68
C ASP A 21 9.47 81.70 17.71
N SER A 22 10.30 82.18 18.65
CA SER A 22 10.60 83.63 18.80
C SER A 22 11.39 84.05 20.07
N TYR A 23 12.45 84.81 19.79
CA TYR A 23 12.89 86.09 20.41
C TYR A 23 13.53 86.21 21.81
N MET A 24 14.84 86.50 21.73
CA MET A 24 15.75 87.41 22.46
C MET A 24 15.25 88.34 23.59
N GLU A 25 16.10 88.48 24.63
CA GLU A 25 16.43 89.80 25.21
C GLU A 25 17.87 89.82 25.80
N TYR A 26 18.59 90.92 25.54
CA TYR A 26 19.98 91.22 25.90
C TYR A 26 20.08 91.88 27.29
N GLY A 27 21.18 91.62 28.02
CA GLY A 27 21.57 92.40 29.21
C GLY A 27 23.06 92.28 29.49
N ASP A 28 23.80 93.34 29.14
CA ASP A 28 25.26 93.46 29.21
C ASP A 28 25.70 94.12 30.53
N LEU A 29 26.72 93.58 31.22
CA LEU A 29 27.41 94.26 32.32
C LEU A 29 28.85 93.75 32.50
N HIS A 30 29.79 94.63 32.18
CA HIS A 30 31.24 94.52 32.34
C HIS A 30 31.70 94.19 33.78
N SER A 31 32.64 93.24 33.92
CA SER A 31 34.06 93.50 34.24
C SER A 31 34.75 92.38 35.04
N LEU A 32 36.07 92.30 34.83
CA LEU A 32 37.12 91.67 35.64
C LEU A 32 37.43 90.19 35.39
N THR A 33 38.45 90.00 34.56
CA THR A 33 39.30 88.82 34.43
C THR A 33 39.77 88.29 35.78
N ALA A 34 39.28 87.11 36.14
CA ALA A 34 40.04 86.12 36.88
C ALA A 34 40.27 84.95 35.92
N SER A 35 41.53 84.62 35.66
CA SER A 35 41.91 83.40 34.95
C SER A 35 41.53 82.20 35.81
N ALA A 36 40.35 81.62 35.57
CA ALA A 36 40.14 80.20 35.77
C ALA A 36 40.24 79.57 34.39
N GLU A 37 41.20 78.65 34.21
CA GLU A 37 41.11 77.67 33.14
C GLU A 37 39.86 76.81 33.42
N GLU A 38 38.66 77.31 33.07
CA GLU A 38 37.49 76.47 32.88
C GLU A 38 37.65 75.77 31.53
N ASN A 39 38.54 74.77 31.50
CA ASN A 39 38.35 73.62 30.63
C ASN A 39 37.64 72.54 31.46
N ASP A 40 36.52 72.90 32.10
CA ASP A 40 35.66 71.92 32.78
C ASP A 40 34.45 71.63 31.89
N VAL A 41 34.75 71.14 30.69
CA VAL A 41 33.80 70.37 29.90
C VAL A 41 34.17 68.92 30.19
N CYS A 42 33.56 68.34 31.24
CA CYS A 42 33.67 66.91 31.49
C CYS A 42 33.24 66.15 30.23
N ALA A 43 34.23 65.65 29.48
CA ALA A 43 34.03 64.86 28.27
C ALA A 43 34.04 63.34 28.56
N VAL A 44 34.18 62.95 29.83
CA VAL A 44 34.06 61.55 30.23
C VAL A 44 32.61 61.11 30.11
N SER A 45 32.39 60.03 29.37
CA SER A 45 31.10 59.36 29.33
C SER A 45 31.32 57.86 29.45
N ALA A 46 30.60 57.24 30.37
CA ALA A 46 30.55 55.80 30.58
C ALA A 46 29.52 55.12 29.64
N GLY A 47 28.76 55.90 28.87
CA GLY A 47 27.73 55.43 27.96
C GLY A 47 26.38 55.21 28.63
N ALA A 48 25.44 54.59 27.90
CA ALA A 48 24.11 54.26 28.40
C ALA A 48 24.06 52.86 29.05
N ASP A 49 23.13 52.68 29.99
CA ASP A 49 22.90 51.40 30.66
C ASP A 49 22.68 50.26 29.65
N LYS A 50 23.29 49.12 29.93
CA LYS A 50 23.26 47.98 29.01
C LYS A 50 23.07 46.67 29.75
N SER A 51 22.21 45.83 29.18
CA SER A 51 22.04 44.47 29.64
C SER A 51 22.15 43.47 28.50
N THR A 52 22.54 42.24 28.85
CA THR A 52 22.44 41.07 27.97
C THR A 52 21.95 39.87 28.76
N THR A 53 21.46 38.85 28.04
CA THR A 53 20.96 37.61 28.62
C THR A 53 21.79 36.45 28.11
N ILE A 54 22.24 35.59 29.02
CA ILE A 54 22.98 34.36 28.72
C ILE A 54 22.38 33.18 29.50
N THR A 55 22.63 31.96 29.05
CA THR A 55 22.23 30.76 29.78
C THR A 55 23.24 30.39 30.86
N VAL A 56 22.84 29.59 31.84
CA VAL A 56 23.77 29.04 32.86
C VAL A 56 24.96 28.34 32.19
N ALA A 57 24.73 27.51 31.17
CA ALA A 57 25.81 26.82 30.46
C ALA A 57 26.79 27.78 29.77
N GLN A 58 26.29 28.88 29.19
CA GLN A 58 27.15 29.91 28.60
C GLN A 58 27.96 30.65 29.68
N ALA A 59 27.36 30.91 30.84
CA ALA A 59 28.04 31.56 31.97
C ALA A 59 29.13 30.64 32.58
N GLU A 60 28.85 29.35 32.77
CA GLU A 60 29.81 28.35 33.27
C GLU A 60 30.97 28.10 32.29
N ALA A 61 30.74 28.27 30.99
CA ALA A 61 31.76 28.10 29.96
C ALA A 61 32.81 29.24 29.96
N ILE A 62 32.62 30.30 30.75
CA ILE A 62 33.56 31.41 30.86
C ILE A 62 34.71 31.00 31.79
N PRO A 63 35.92 30.77 31.26
CA PRO A 63 36.94 29.97 31.95
C PRO A 63 37.71 30.74 33.04
N SER A 64 37.57 32.07 33.12
CA SER A 64 38.35 32.88 34.05
C SER A 64 37.75 34.26 34.32
N TRP A 65 38.21 34.88 35.42
CA TRP A 65 37.90 36.25 35.79
C TRP A 65 38.14 37.27 34.65
N ASP A 66 39.20 37.12 33.87
CA ASP A 66 39.53 38.04 32.78
C ASP A 66 38.49 37.97 31.65
N GLU A 67 37.94 36.78 31.39
CA GLU A 67 36.88 36.59 30.40
C GLU A 67 35.54 37.13 30.89
N VAL A 68 35.22 37.01 32.19
CA VAL A 68 34.04 37.68 32.78
C VAL A 68 34.18 39.19 32.68
N ARG A 69 35.36 39.74 32.99
CA ARG A 69 35.64 41.17 32.82
C ARG A 69 35.46 41.61 31.36
N LYS A 70 35.96 40.84 30.39
CA LYS A 70 35.76 41.12 28.96
C LYS A 70 34.29 41.10 28.56
N LEU A 71 33.50 40.18 29.11
CA LEU A 71 32.05 40.13 28.86
C LEU A 71 31.37 41.43 29.30
N TYR A 72 31.62 41.92 30.52
CA TYR A 72 31.07 43.20 30.97
C TYR A 72 31.59 44.39 30.14
N LEU A 73 32.90 44.43 29.83
CA LEU A 73 33.46 45.48 28.98
C LEU A 73 32.90 45.48 27.54
N SER A 74 32.40 44.33 27.06
CA SER A 74 31.75 44.24 25.74
C SER A 74 30.38 44.92 25.67
N LEU A 75 29.77 45.21 26.82
CA LEU A 75 28.50 45.93 26.90
C LEU A 75 28.67 47.45 26.76
N LEU A 76 29.90 47.96 26.94
CA LEU A 76 30.21 49.38 26.79
C LEU A 76 30.21 49.78 25.31
N GLU A 77 29.74 51.01 25.03
CA GLU A 77 29.75 51.57 23.69
C GLU A 77 31.17 51.79 23.16
N GLU A 78 31.30 51.80 21.83
CA GLU A 78 32.57 52.07 21.17
C GLU A 78 33.05 53.49 21.51
N GLY A 79 34.26 53.60 22.08
CA GLY A 79 34.85 54.88 22.51
C GLY A 79 34.82 55.12 24.01
N VAL A 80 34.08 54.32 24.80
CA VAL A 80 34.14 54.39 26.27
C VAL A 80 35.48 53.84 26.78
N SER A 81 36.09 54.55 27.74
CA SER A 81 37.34 54.13 28.38
C SER A 81 37.17 52.78 29.07
N ARG A 82 38.11 51.85 28.86
CA ARG A 82 38.09 50.49 29.45
C ARG A 82 38.91 50.38 30.75
N ASN A 83 39.36 51.51 31.29
CA ASN A 83 40.18 51.60 32.50
C ASN A 83 39.40 52.08 33.75
N GLY A 84 38.07 52.11 33.67
CA GLY A 84 37.19 52.36 34.82
C GLY A 84 37.12 51.21 35.83
N GLU A 85 36.42 51.46 36.92
CA GLU A 85 36.25 50.57 38.06
C GLU A 85 34.83 49.97 38.09
N PHE A 86 34.71 48.74 38.59
CA PHE A 86 33.45 48.01 38.74
C PHE A 86 33.07 47.96 40.22
N ASP A 87 31.84 48.36 40.55
CA ASP A 87 31.26 48.23 41.90
C ASP A 87 29.82 47.68 41.82
N PRO A 88 29.53 46.46 42.32
CA PRO A 88 30.46 45.47 42.88
C PRO A 88 31.55 45.01 41.90
N SER A 89 32.66 44.46 42.43
CA SER A 89 33.79 44.03 41.60
C SER A 89 33.44 42.78 40.78
N ILE A 90 34.21 42.51 39.72
CA ILE A 90 34.04 41.29 38.92
C ILE A 90 34.19 40.01 39.76
N TRP A 91 35.01 40.03 40.82
CA TRP A 91 35.10 38.88 41.75
C TRP A 91 33.81 38.69 42.54
N ASP A 92 33.19 39.77 43.02
CA ASP A 92 31.93 39.70 43.77
C ASP A 92 30.80 39.18 42.88
N LEU A 93 30.78 39.52 41.59
CA LEU A 93 29.81 39.00 40.62
C LEU A 93 30.01 37.50 40.36
N ILE A 94 31.27 37.04 40.30
CA ILE A 94 31.59 35.61 40.15
C ILE A 94 31.19 34.84 41.41
N ASP A 95 31.47 35.38 42.59
CA ASP A 95 31.07 34.76 43.86
C ASP A 95 29.54 34.70 43.98
N ALA A 96 28.83 35.77 43.62
CA ALA A 96 27.37 35.78 43.55
C ALA A 96 26.81 34.72 42.59
N PHE A 97 27.45 34.54 41.42
CA PHE A 97 27.06 33.51 40.45
C PHE A 97 27.29 32.09 41.00
N ASN A 98 28.41 31.87 41.68
CA ASN A 98 28.71 30.57 42.32
C ASN A 98 27.75 30.24 43.47
N GLU A 99 27.22 31.24 44.17
CA GLU A 99 26.20 31.05 45.21
C GLU A 99 24.80 30.80 44.64
N ASN A 100 24.41 31.55 43.61
CA ASN A 100 23.13 31.40 42.95
C ASN A 100 23.28 31.72 41.44
N PRO A 101 23.38 30.72 40.55
CA PRO A 101 23.74 30.92 39.14
C PRO A 101 22.63 31.51 38.28
N LEU A 102 21.44 31.77 38.85
CA LEU A 102 20.28 32.31 38.16
C LEU A 102 19.92 33.69 38.70
N GLY A 103 19.64 34.63 37.81
CA GLY A 103 19.23 35.98 38.16
C GLY A 103 20.02 37.06 37.43
N GLU A 104 19.91 38.29 37.93
CA GLU A 104 20.55 39.46 37.35
C GLU A 104 21.85 39.77 38.11
N PHE A 105 22.97 39.78 37.40
CA PHE A 105 24.28 40.16 37.92
C PHE A 105 24.58 41.56 37.42
N THR A 106 24.50 42.54 38.33
CA THR A 106 24.58 43.96 37.99
C THR A 106 25.79 44.60 38.66
N THR A 107 26.52 45.41 37.90
CA THR A 107 27.64 46.23 38.37
C THR A 107 27.57 47.63 37.81
N VAL A 108 28.03 48.61 38.58
CA VAL A 108 28.19 49.98 38.12
C VAL A 108 29.63 50.15 37.64
N TYR A 109 29.80 50.52 36.37
CA TYR A 109 31.09 50.82 35.79
C TYR A 109 31.33 52.33 35.81
N THR A 110 32.37 52.77 36.51
CA THR A 110 32.69 54.20 36.68
C THR A 110 34.02 54.54 36.02
N VAL A 111 34.01 55.54 35.14
CA VAL A 111 35.20 56.08 34.49
C VAL A 111 35.51 57.44 35.10
N THR A 112 36.74 57.60 35.60
CA THR A 112 37.23 58.86 36.18
C THR A 112 38.43 59.38 35.38
N GLU A 113 38.37 60.64 34.93
CA GLU A 113 39.48 61.35 34.29
C GLU A 113 39.63 62.74 34.93
N GLY A 114 40.74 62.94 35.64
CA GLY A 114 40.95 64.15 36.43
C GLY A 114 39.92 64.26 37.57
N ASP A 115 39.18 65.37 37.60
CA ASP A 115 38.12 65.64 38.57
C ASP A 115 36.72 65.23 38.07
N CYS A 116 36.62 64.69 36.85
CA CYS A 116 35.35 64.27 36.24
C CYS A 116 35.15 62.76 36.35
N SER A 117 33.93 62.32 36.68
CA SER A 117 33.53 60.91 36.71
C SER A 117 32.16 60.70 36.07
N ASP A 118 31.99 59.65 35.28
CA ASP A 118 30.69 59.19 34.78
C ASP A 118 30.51 57.69 35.03
N SER A 119 29.27 57.24 35.21
CA SER A 119 28.94 55.87 35.61
C SER A 119 27.80 55.29 34.77
N VAL A 120 27.90 53.99 34.48
CA VAL A 120 26.88 53.24 33.73
C VAL A 120 26.54 51.93 34.45
N VAL A 121 25.29 51.49 34.35
CA VAL A 121 24.84 50.20 34.89
C VAL A 121 24.97 49.13 33.82
N LEU A 122 25.69 48.05 34.15
CA LEU A 122 25.88 46.89 33.30
C LEU A 122 25.27 45.65 33.96
N THR A 123 24.40 44.95 33.24
CA THR A 123 23.68 43.79 33.77
C THR A 123 23.81 42.55 32.87
N ILE A 124 24.22 41.43 33.46
CA ILE A 124 24.12 40.10 32.84
C ILE A 124 22.95 39.36 33.47
N ASN A 125 21.95 39.02 32.68
CA ASN A 125 20.83 38.21 33.11
C ASN A 125 21.13 36.74 32.81
N VAL A 126 21.33 35.92 33.83
CA VAL A 126 21.50 34.47 33.65
C VAL A 126 20.17 33.77 33.88
N VAL A 127 19.72 33.08 32.84
CA VAL A 127 18.47 32.32 32.83
C VAL A 127 18.76 30.83 32.74
N GLU A 128 17.83 30.03 33.25
CA GLU A 128 17.88 28.58 33.10
C GLU A 128 17.85 28.23 31.61
N SER A 129 18.75 27.36 31.18
CA SER A 129 18.68 26.81 29.84
C SER A 129 17.41 25.97 29.74
N LEU A 130 16.38 26.50 29.08
CA LEU A 130 15.29 25.66 28.60
C LEU A 130 15.90 24.55 27.74
N PRO A 131 15.44 23.28 27.83
CA PRO A 131 15.87 22.27 26.89
C PRO A 131 15.56 22.79 25.49
N VAL A 132 16.60 23.11 24.75
CA VAL A 132 16.49 23.35 23.31
C VAL A 132 15.98 22.02 22.78
N GLU A 133 14.77 22.00 22.25
CA GLU A 133 14.33 20.84 21.48
C GLU A 133 15.41 20.60 20.44
N ASP A 134 15.98 19.39 20.49
CA ASP A 134 16.95 18.86 19.54
C ASP A 134 16.58 19.37 18.13
N PRO A 135 17.48 20.06 17.40
CA PRO A 135 17.18 20.39 16.01
C PRO A 135 16.85 19.07 15.33
N THR A 136 15.58 18.85 15.00
CA THR A 136 15.19 17.62 14.31
C THR A 136 15.99 17.60 13.02
N CYS A 137 16.87 16.62 12.95
CA CYS A 137 17.69 16.36 11.79
C CYS A 137 16.76 15.84 10.69
N ASP A 138 16.06 16.74 9.99
CA ASP A 138 15.19 16.41 8.86
C ASP A 138 16.01 16.18 7.57
N LEU A 139 17.32 16.01 7.71
CA LEU A 139 18.23 15.69 6.63
C LEU A 139 18.04 14.22 6.24
N SER A 140 17.59 13.97 5.01
CA SER A 140 17.44 12.62 4.47
C SER A 140 18.11 12.50 3.11
N ALA A 141 19.01 11.53 2.99
CA ALA A 141 19.68 11.14 1.74
C ALA A 141 18.80 10.25 0.85
N GLY A 142 17.63 9.82 1.35
CA GLY A 142 16.71 8.92 0.66
C GLY A 142 17.01 7.45 0.92
N ALA A 143 16.26 6.56 0.26
CA ALA A 143 16.49 5.11 0.31
C ALA A 143 17.51 4.66 -0.74
N ASP A 144 18.16 3.53 -0.48
CA ASP A 144 19.12 2.93 -1.41
C ASP A 144 18.50 2.71 -2.79
N ALA A 145 19.25 3.05 -3.83
CA ALA A 145 18.76 3.06 -5.19
C ALA A 145 19.75 2.40 -6.14
N SER A 146 19.23 1.70 -7.14
CA SER A 146 20.04 1.05 -8.16
C SER A 146 19.47 1.23 -9.56
N LYS A 147 20.35 1.16 -10.56
CA LYS A 147 19.97 1.18 -11.97
C LYS A 147 20.86 0.28 -12.79
N THR A 148 20.24 -0.46 -13.70
CA THR A 148 20.94 -1.33 -14.64
C THR A 148 21.21 -0.60 -15.96
N LEU A 149 22.42 -0.74 -16.49
CA LEU A 149 22.83 -0.29 -17.83
C LEU A 149 23.47 -1.45 -18.58
N THR A 150 23.34 -1.47 -19.90
CA THR A 150 24.16 -2.32 -20.78
C THR A 150 25.59 -1.79 -20.87
N ASN A 151 26.53 -2.64 -21.25
CA ASN A 151 27.95 -2.27 -21.38
C ASN A 151 28.14 -1.13 -22.41
N SER A 152 27.37 -1.13 -23.50
CA SER A 152 27.35 -0.07 -24.52
C SER A 152 26.76 1.22 -23.98
N GLU A 153 25.73 1.17 -23.13
CA GLU A 153 25.18 2.36 -22.47
C GLU A 153 26.18 2.95 -21.47
N ALA A 154 26.87 2.11 -20.69
CA ALA A 154 27.90 2.55 -19.76
C ALA A 154 29.12 3.15 -20.51
N ASP A 155 29.58 2.50 -21.59
CA ASP A 155 30.66 2.98 -22.45
C ASP A 155 30.29 4.28 -23.20
N ALA A 156 29.00 4.51 -23.41
CA ALA A 156 28.47 5.71 -24.08
C ALA A 156 28.31 6.92 -23.14
N VAL A 157 28.77 6.86 -21.88
CA VAL A 157 28.82 8.02 -20.97
C VAL A 157 30.18 8.72 -21.09
N PRO A 158 30.35 9.75 -21.94
CA PRO A 158 31.66 10.27 -22.32
C PRO A 158 32.39 11.10 -21.26
N SER A 159 31.76 11.44 -20.13
CA SER A 159 32.38 12.37 -19.17
C SER A 159 32.03 12.15 -17.71
N TRP A 160 32.93 12.62 -16.83
CA TRP A 160 32.73 12.66 -15.39
C TRP A 160 31.41 13.33 -14.98
N ASP A 161 31.02 14.41 -15.67
CA ASP A 161 29.79 15.16 -15.36
C ASP A 161 28.54 14.32 -15.64
N GLU A 162 28.57 13.49 -16.68
CA GLU A 162 27.43 12.61 -16.99
C GLU A 162 27.37 11.39 -16.08
N VAL A 163 28.51 10.84 -15.65
CA VAL A 163 28.52 9.80 -14.61
C VAL A 163 27.97 10.36 -13.31
N ARG A 164 28.39 11.58 -12.91
CA ARG A 164 27.82 12.26 -11.74
C ARG A 164 26.30 12.44 -11.87
N LYS A 165 25.82 12.92 -13.03
CA LYS A 165 24.37 13.07 -13.28
C LYS A 165 23.63 11.74 -13.22
N LEU A 166 24.23 10.66 -13.73
CA LEU A 166 23.67 9.33 -13.66
C LEU A 166 23.44 8.89 -12.21
N TYR A 167 24.44 9.02 -11.33
CA TYR A 167 24.27 8.71 -9.91
C TYR A 167 23.27 9.65 -9.22
N LEU A 168 23.34 10.97 -9.48
CA LEU A 168 22.37 11.93 -8.92
C LEU A 168 20.92 11.70 -9.40
N SER A 169 20.73 10.99 -10.52
CA SER A 169 19.39 10.62 -11.02
C SER A 169 18.73 9.50 -10.23
N LEU A 170 19.49 8.78 -9.40
CA LEU A 170 18.97 7.73 -8.52
C LEU A 170 18.37 8.30 -7.23
N LEU A 171 18.69 9.54 -6.88
CA LEU A 171 18.16 10.19 -5.68
C LEU A 171 16.69 10.57 -5.86
N GLU A 172 15.91 10.36 -4.80
CA GLU A 172 14.50 10.75 -4.74
C GLU A 172 14.31 12.27 -4.92
N GLU A 173 13.11 12.66 -5.34
CA GLU A 173 12.77 14.09 -5.47
C GLU A 173 12.77 14.76 -4.10
N GLY A 174 13.55 15.83 -3.94
CA GLY A 174 13.68 16.57 -2.68
C GLY A 174 14.99 16.30 -1.93
N VAL A 175 15.74 15.25 -2.28
CA VAL A 175 17.07 15.00 -1.71
C VAL A 175 18.07 16.08 -2.17
N ALA A 176 18.84 16.60 -1.23
CA ALA A 176 19.87 17.60 -1.50
C ALA A 176 20.97 17.05 -2.43
N ARG A 177 21.34 17.79 -3.49
CA ARG A 177 22.28 17.35 -4.55
C ARG A 177 23.72 17.89 -4.39
N ASN A 178 24.03 18.44 -3.23
CA ASN A 178 25.31 19.03 -2.83
C ASN A 178 26.17 18.12 -1.94
N GLY A 179 25.79 16.86 -1.77
CA GLY A 179 26.52 15.85 -1.01
C GLY A 179 27.80 15.37 -1.69
N GLU A 180 28.52 14.54 -0.96
CA GLU A 180 29.80 13.94 -1.33
C GLU A 180 29.63 12.45 -1.67
N PHE A 181 30.44 11.98 -2.63
CA PHE A 181 30.45 10.58 -3.07
C PHE A 181 31.70 9.90 -2.52
N ASP A 182 31.53 8.75 -1.85
CA ASP A 182 32.62 7.90 -1.39
C ASP A 182 32.34 6.42 -1.73
N PRO A 183 33.09 5.78 -2.64
CA PRO A 183 34.18 6.33 -3.46
C PRO A 183 33.74 7.48 -4.37
N SER A 184 34.68 8.37 -4.72
CA SER A 184 34.38 9.51 -5.59
C SER A 184 34.00 9.07 -7.00
N ILE A 185 33.28 9.93 -7.74
CA ILE A 185 32.94 9.66 -9.15
C ILE A 185 34.19 9.36 -10.00
N TRP A 186 35.33 9.99 -9.68
CA TRP A 186 36.61 9.68 -10.36
C TRP A 186 37.10 8.27 -10.05
N ASP A 187 36.99 7.83 -8.80
CA ASP A 187 37.39 6.49 -8.38
C ASP A 187 36.52 5.42 -9.05
N ILE A 188 35.20 5.66 -9.13
CA ILE A 188 34.27 4.80 -9.86
C ILE A 188 34.69 4.68 -11.33
N ILE A 189 34.93 5.82 -12.02
CA ILE A 189 35.37 5.83 -13.43
C ILE A 189 36.69 5.07 -13.60
N ASN A 190 37.65 5.26 -12.70
CA ASN A 190 38.94 4.57 -12.76
C ASN A 190 38.83 3.06 -12.46
N SER A 191 37.82 2.66 -11.67
CA SER A 191 37.52 1.27 -11.35
C SER A 191 36.71 0.56 -12.43
N TYR A 192 36.12 1.30 -13.37
CA TYR A 192 35.29 0.75 -14.43
C TYR A 192 36.11 -0.13 -15.38
N THR A 193 35.77 -1.41 -15.45
CA THR A 193 36.46 -2.43 -16.27
C THR A 193 35.52 -3.24 -17.15
N GLY A 194 34.25 -2.82 -17.26
CA GLY A 194 33.20 -3.52 -18.01
C GLY A 194 32.03 -3.95 -17.11
N PRO A 195 31.35 -5.08 -17.41
CA PRO A 195 30.21 -5.54 -16.65
C PRO A 195 30.53 -5.80 -15.18
N GLY A 196 29.69 -5.31 -14.28
CA GLY A 196 29.91 -5.34 -12.83
C GLY A 196 28.98 -4.39 -12.08
N SER A 197 29.04 -4.42 -10.76
CA SER A 197 28.32 -3.48 -9.89
C SER A 197 29.27 -2.38 -9.43
N TYR A 198 28.84 -1.13 -9.56
CA TYR A 198 29.57 0.06 -9.17
C TYR A 198 28.75 0.82 -8.14
N THR A 199 29.22 0.85 -6.90
CA THR A 199 28.49 1.41 -5.76
C THR A 199 29.25 2.59 -5.16
N THR A 200 28.51 3.60 -4.72
CA THR A 200 29.03 4.76 -3.99
C THR A 200 28.06 5.17 -2.90
N THR A 201 28.61 5.58 -1.76
CA THR A 201 27.85 6.17 -0.66
C THR A 201 27.75 7.66 -0.92
N TYR A 202 26.51 8.15 -1.05
CA TYR A 202 26.24 9.57 -1.19
C TYR A 202 25.84 10.15 0.16
N THR A 203 26.67 11.03 0.70
CA THR A 203 26.48 11.63 2.03
C THR A 203 26.15 13.11 1.90
N ILE A 204 25.05 13.54 2.53
CA ILE A 204 24.70 14.95 2.67
C ILE A 204 24.95 15.39 4.11
N THR A 205 25.41 16.64 4.27
CA THR A 205 25.65 17.25 5.58
C THR A 205 25.00 18.63 5.66
N ASP A 206 24.40 18.95 6.81
CA ASP A 206 23.86 20.27 7.11
C ASP A 206 24.12 20.60 8.59
N GLY A 207 25.09 21.48 8.86
CA GLY A 207 25.59 21.70 10.21
C GLY A 207 26.21 20.44 10.81
N ASP A 208 25.68 19.99 11.96
CA ASP A 208 26.12 18.78 12.66
C ASP A 208 25.35 17.51 12.20
N CYS A 209 24.41 17.65 11.28
CA CYS A 209 23.64 16.57 10.70
C CYS A 209 24.33 15.93 9.49
N SER A 210 24.32 14.61 9.42
CA SER A 210 24.73 13.85 8.24
C SER A 210 23.79 12.67 7.98
N ASP A 211 23.40 12.45 6.73
CA ASP A 211 22.71 11.25 6.30
C ASP A 211 23.32 10.70 5.01
N SER A 212 23.23 9.40 4.80
CA SER A 212 23.91 8.69 3.70
C SER A 212 23.05 7.63 3.06
N VAL A 213 23.19 7.46 1.75
CA VAL A 213 22.48 6.46 0.94
C VAL A 213 23.44 5.71 0.02
N GLU A 214 23.18 4.42 -0.22
CA GLU A 214 23.94 3.64 -1.21
C GLU A 214 23.31 3.77 -2.61
N LEU A 215 24.12 4.21 -3.56
CA LEU A 215 23.73 4.33 -4.96
C LEU A 215 24.53 3.35 -5.81
N THR A 216 23.83 2.50 -6.57
CA THR A 216 24.46 1.42 -7.33
C THR A 216 24.11 1.45 -8.81
N ILE A 217 25.13 1.43 -9.67
CA ILE A 217 24.98 1.19 -11.12
C ILE A 217 25.43 -0.24 -11.43
N VAL A 218 24.53 -1.04 -11.97
CA VAL A 218 24.82 -2.40 -12.42
C VAL A 218 25.02 -2.38 -13.93
N VAL A 219 26.23 -2.69 -14.39
CA VAL A 219 26.56 -2.79 -15.82
C VAL A 219 26.50 -4.26 -16.22
N VAL A 220 25.64 -4.59 -17.20
CA VAL A 220 25.50 -5.94 -17.75
C VAL A 220 26.08 -6.02 -19.16
N PRO A 221 26.54 -7.19 -19.64
CA PRO A 221 27.11 -7.32 -20.98
C PRO A 221 26.16 -6.87 -22.09
N ASP A 222 26.70 -6.35 -23.19
CA ASP A 222 25.91 -6.06 -24.40
C ASP A 222 25.29 -7.34 -24.97
N GLY A 223 23.97 -7.37 -25.11
CA GLY A 223 23.20 -8.58 -25.40
C GLY A 223 22.56 -9.23 -24.18
N SER A 224 22.85 -8.73 -22.97
CA SER A 224 21.91 -8.75 -21.85
C SER A 224 20.94 -7.58 -22.02
N SER A 225 20.21 -7.56 -23.14
CA SER A 225 18.87 -6.98 -23.06
C SER A 225 18.20 -7.74 -21.92
N ASP A 226 17.73 -7.02 -20.90
CA ASP A 226 16.58 -7.53 -20.14
C ASP A 226 15.64 -8.11 -21.20
N PRO A 227 15.40 -9.44 -21.24
CA PRO A 227 14.55 -9.98 -22.27
C PRO A 227 13.28 -9.16 -22.17
N THR A 228 12.93 -8.40 -23.21
CA THR A 228 11.56 -7.92 -23.33
C THR A 228 10.75 -9.18 -23.25
N CYS A 229 10.17 -9.39 -22.08
CA CYS A 229 9.62 -10.65 -21.68
C CYS A 229 8.29 -10.76 -22.41
N GLU A 230 8.37 -11.11 -23.69
CA GLU A 230 7.20 -11.38 -24.54
C GLU A 230 6.63 -12.77 -24.22
N LEU A 231 7.16 -13.43 -23.19
CA LEU A 231 6.60 -14.65 -22.64
C LEU A 231 5.25 -14.31 -22.01
N SER A 232 4.20 -14.87 -22.58
CA SER A 232 2.85 -14.77 -22.04
C SER A 232 2.27 -16.16 -21.83
N ALA A 233 1.77 -16.41 -20.62
CA ALA A 233 1.00 -17.59 -20.25
C ALA A 233 -0.47 -17.51 -20.72
N GLY A 234 -0.89 -16.36 -21.27
CA GLY A 234 -2.28 -16.09 -21.68
C GLY A 234 -3.12 -15.48 -20.57
N ALA A 235 -4.43 -15.37 -20.80
CA ALA A 235 -5.38 -14.91 -19.79
C ALA A 235 -6.00 -16.07 -19.01
N ASP A 236 -6.42 -15.81 -17.77
CA ASP A 236 -7.10 -16.80 -16.93
C ASP A 236 -8.29 -17.40 -17.67
N ALA A 237 -8.39 -18.73 -17.62
CA ALA A 237 -9.35 -19.47 -18.40
C ALA A 237 -10.06 -20.52 -17.55
N SER A 238 -11.34 -20.74 -17.85
CA SER A 238 -12.12 -21.75 -17.17
C SER A 238 -13.09 -22.48 -18.07
N ILE A 239 -13.43 -23.69 -17.67
CA ILE A 239 -14.45 -24.52 -18.30
C ILE A 239 -15.36 -25.13 -17.22
N THR A 240 -16.61 -25.37 -17.58
CA THR A 240 -17.55 -26.13 -16.75
C THR A 240 -17.80 -27.49 -17.40
N LEU A 241 -17.64 -28.56 -16.63
CA LEU A 241 -17.97 -29.93 -16.98
C LEU A 241 -19.02 -30.47 -16.03
N THR A 242 -19.89 -31.34 -16.52
CA THR A 242 -20.72 -32.18 -15.67
C THR A 242 -19.89 -33.28 -15.01
N GLN A 243 -20.40 -33.87 -13.93
CA GLN A 243 -19.69 -34.92 -13.20
C GLN A 243 -19.39 -36.13 -14.10
N SER A 244 -20.35 -36.54 -14.93
CA SER A 244 -20.14 -37.63 -15.89
C SER A 244 -19.10 -37.31 -16.96
N GLU A 245 -19.02 -36.05 -17.42
CA GLU A 245 -17.96 -35.61 -18.35
C GLU A 245 -16.59 -35.61 -17.69
N ALA A 246 -16.48 -35.21 -16.43
CA ALA A 246 -15.23 -35.24 -15.67
C ALA A 246 -14.79 -36.68 -15.35
N ASP A 247 -15.71 -37.56 -14.96
CA ASP A 247 -15.46 -38.98 -14.69
C ASP A 247 -15.05 -39.76 -15.96
N ALA A 248 -15.44 -39.28 -17.14
CA ALA A 248 -15.10 -39.86 -18.43
C ALA A 248 -13.70 -39.51 -18.94
N VAL A 249 -12.87 -38.82 -18.15
CA VAL A 249 -11.46 -38.51 -18.47
C VAL A 249 -10.53 -39.51 -17.75
N PRO A 250 -10.22 -40.68 -18.36
CA PRO A 250 -9.71 -41.83 -17.62
C PRO A 250 -8.21 -41.78 -17.29
N SER A 251 -7.46 -40.79 -17.79
CA SER A 251 -6.01 -40.78 -17.68
C SER A 251 -5.40 -39.41 -17.37
N TRP A 252 -4.23 -39.45 -16.74
CA TRP A 252 -3.39 -38.28 -16.50
C TRP A 252 -3.13 -37.47 -17.76
N ASP A 253 -2.90 -38.15 -18.90
CA ASP A 253 -2.63 -37.50 -20.19
C ASP A 253 -3.84 -36.73 -20.70
N GLU A 254 -5.06 -37.24 -20.50
CA GLU A 254 -6.28 -36.57 -20.92
C GLU A 254 -6.65 -35.40 -20.00
N VAL A 255 -6.42 -35.51 -18.69
CA VAL A 255 -6.57 -34.37 -17.77
C VAL A 255 -5.56 -33.27 -18.12
N ARG A 256 -4.30 -33.63 -18.40
CA ARG A 256 -3.30 -32.66 -18.88
C ARG A 256 -3.77 -31.97 -20.17
N LYS A 257 -4.31 -32.73 -21.13
CA LYS A 257 -4.83 -32.16 -22.39
C LYS A 257 -6.03 -31.23 -22.15
N LEU A 258 -6.91 -31.57 -21.22
CA LEU A 258 -8.04 -30.73 -20.84
C LEU A 258 -7.54 -29.36 -20.35
N TYR A 259 -6.62 -29.31 -19.38
CA TYR A 259 -6.06 -28.04 -18.90
C TYR A 259 -5.28 -27.29 -19.99
N LEU A 260 -4.44 -27.98 -20.78
CA LEU A 260 -3.73 -27.35 -21.90
C LEU A 260 -4.67 -26.81 -23.00
N SER A 261 -5.92 -27.29 -23.08
CA SER A 261 -6.91 -26.79 -24.04
C SER A 261 -7.50 -25.44 -23.66
N LEU A 262 -7.34 -25.02 -22.41
CA LEU A 262 -7.78 -23.72 -21.89
C LEU A 262 -6.82 -22.58 -22.26
N LEU A 263 -5.58 -22.91 -22.65
CA LEU A 263 -4.57 -21.93 -23.02
C LEU A 263 -4.89 -21.26 -24.37
N ASP A 264 -4.58 -19.97 -24.46
CA ASP A 264 -4.71 -19.20 -25.70
C ASP A 264 -3.83 -19.77 -26.82
N PRO A 265 -4.24 -19.61 -28.10
CA PRO A 265 -3.40 -19.98 -29.23
C PRO A 265 -2.06 -19.22 -29.20
N GLY A 266 -0.96 -19.98 -29.21
CA GLY A 266 0.40 -19.41 -29.20
C GLY A 266 1.11 -19.48 -27.85
N VAL A 267 0.40 -19.80 -26.77
CA VAL A 267 1.03 -20.06 -25.46
C VAL A 267 1.85 -21.34 -25.52
N SER A 268 3.06 -21.30 -24.94
CA SER A 268 3.95 -22.46 -24.83
C SER A 268 3.31 -23.58 -24.03
N ARG A 269 3.41 -24.82 -24.52
CA ARG A 269 2.83 -26.03 -23.87
C ARG A 269 3.84 -26.81 -23.01
N ASN A 270 5.03 -26.23 -22.81
CA ASN A 270 6.13 -26.83 -22.05
C ASN A 270 6.20 -26.31 -20.60
N GLY A 271 5.25 -25.50 -20.16
CA GLY A 271 5.14 -25.03 -18.79
C GLY A 271 4.78 -26.12 -17.77
N GLU A 272 4.85 -25.74 -16.51
CA GLU A 272 4.62 -26.56 -15.32
C GLU A 272 3.26 -26.22 -14.67
N PHE A 273 2.67 -27.22 -14.01
CA PHE A 273 1.38 -27.09 -13.32
C PHE A 273 1.60 -27.13 -11.80
N ASP A 274 1.03 -26.17 -11.08
CA ASP A 274 1.02 -26.13 -9.61
C ASP A 274 -0.37 -25.75 -9.05
N PRO A 275 -1.10 -26.65 -8.38
CA PRO A 275 -0.78 -28.06 -8.12
C PRO A 275 -0.59 -28.88 -9.40
N SER A 276 0.18 -29.96 -9.31
CA SER A 276 0.45 -30.83 -10.46
C SER A 276 -0.81 -31.54 -10.96
N ILE A 277 -0.82 -31.99 -12.21
CA ILE A 277 -1.94 -32.78 -12.75
C ILE A 277 -2.23 -34.03 -11.89
N TRP A 278 -1.21 -34.63 -11.29
CA TRP A 278 -1.40 -35.75 -10.37
C TRP A 278 -2.12 -35.33 -9.08
N ASP A 279 -1.78 -34.18 -8.53
CA ASP A 279 -2.42 -33.65 -7.33
C ASP A 279 -3.88 -33.29 -7.58
N ILE A 280 -4.18 -32.71 -8.75
CA ILE A 280 -5.56 -32.44 -9.19
C ILE A 280 -6.36 -33.74 -9.26
N ILE A 281 -5.84 -34.78 -9.93
CA ILE A 281 -6.50 -36.09 -10.03
C ILE A 281 -6.73 -36.72 -8.65
N ASN A 282 -5.72 -36.65 -7.77
CA ASN A 282 -5.84 -37.20 -6.41
C ASN A 282 -6.82 -36.40 -5.53
N SER A 283 -7.01 -35.12 -5.81
CA SER A 283 -7.97 -34.25 -5.11
C SER A 283 -9.41 -34.39 -5.62
N TYR A 284 -9.60 -35.01 -6.80
CA TYR A 284 -10.91 -35.17 -7.41
C TYR A 284 -11.80 -36.10 -6.58
N THR A 285 -12.95 -35.57 -6.14
CA THR A 285 -13.91 -36.26 -5.25
C THR A 285 -15.36 -36.06 -5.69
N GLY A 286 -15.59 -35.50 -6.88
CA GLY A 286 -16.91 -35.22 -7.45
C GLY A 286 -17.10 -33.73 -7.79
N PRO A 287 -18.33 -33.18 -7.68
CA PRO A 287 -18.60 -31.78 -7.97
C PRO A 287 -17.76 -30.83 -7.11
N GLY A 288 -17.11 -29.86 -7.74
CA GLY A 288 -16.14 -28.99 -7.10
C GLY A 288 -15.45 -28.05 -8.08
N THR A 289 -14.51 -27.26 -7.56
CA THR A 289 -13.65 -26.39 -8.37
C THR A 289 -12.22 -26.91 -8.29
N TYR A 290 -11.60 -27.10 -9.46
CA TYR A 290 -10.28 -27.66 -9.60
C TYR A 290 -9.39 -26.68 -10.36
N THR A 291 -8.50 -26.01 -9.62
CA THR A 291 -7.67 -24.92 -10.12
C THR A 291 -6.20 -25.32 -10.11
N THR A 292 -5.46 -24.86 -11.12
CA THR A 292 -4.00 -24.99 -11.21
C THR A 292 -3.39 -23.74 -11.84
N THR A 293 -2.22 -23.38 -11.35
CA THR A 293 -1.39 -22.32 -11.95
C THR A 293 -0.52 -22.97 -13.00
N TYR A 294 -0.62 -22.48 -14.24
CA TYR A 294 0.25 -22.90 -15.34
C TYR A 294 1.35 -21.88 -15.55
N THR A 295 2.60 -22.28 -15.30
CA THR A 295 3.76 -21.40 -15.36
C THR A 295 4.65 -21.77 -16.53
N VAL A 296 4.92 -20.80 -17.40
CA VAL A 296 5.88 -20.94 -18.50
C VAL A 296 7.18 -20.26 -18.14
N THR A 297 8.29 -20.92 -18.44
CA THR A 297 9.64 -20.39 -18.22
C THR A 297 10.45 -20.51 -19.49
N GLU A 298 10.96 -19.39 -20.02
CA GLU A 298 11.80 -19.37 -21.21
C GLU A 298 12.89 -18.30 -21.09
N GLY A 299 14.16 -18.67 -21.27
CA GLY A 299 15.26 -17.71 -21.27
C GLY A 299 15.46 -16.90 -19.98
N GLY A 300 14.93 -17.37 -18.84
CA GLY A 300 14.96 -16.65 -17.55
C GLY A 300 13.69 -15.81 -17.26
N CYS A 301 12.79 -15.68 -18.23
CA CYS A 301 11.46 -15.13 -18.05
C CYS A 301 10.51 -16.15 -17.41
N VAL A 302 9.60 -15.69 -16.56
CA VAL A 302 8.53 -16.49 -15.96
C VAL A 302 7.22 -15.74 -16.10
N ASP A 303 6.19 -16.39 -16.62
CA ASP A 303 4.81 -15.89 -16.59
C ASP A 303 3.86 -17.03 -16.23
N SER A 304 2.71 -16.69 -15.64
CA SER A 304 1.76 -17.68 -15.11
C SER A 304 0.31 -17.27 -15.32
N VAL A 305 -0.54 -18.27 -15.55
CA VAL A 305 -1.99 -18.11 -15.73
C VAL A 305 -2.76 -19.07 -14.83
N GLU A 306 -3.93 -18.66 -14.35
CA GLU A 306 -4.82 -19.54 -13.61
C GLU A 306 -5.78 -20.29 -14.55
N LEU A 307 -5.78 -21.61 -14.43
CA LEU A 307 -6.67 -22.49 -15.19
C LEU A 307 -7.62 -23.21 -14.25
N THR A 308 -8.93 -23.04 -14.48
CA THR A 308 -9.96 -23.57 -13.58
C THR A 308 -10.95 -24.48 -14.30
N VAL A 309 -11.16 -25.69 -13.76
CA VAL A 309 -12.23 -26.60 -14.18
C VAL A 309 -13.29 -26.63 -13.09
N TYR A 310 -14.50 -26.19 -13.42
CA TYR A 310 -15.68 -26.34 -12.58
C TYR A 310 -16.36 -27.66 -12.92
N VAL A 311 -16.42 -28.58 -11.94
CA VAL A 311 -17.21 -29.80 -12.07
C VAL A 311 -18.53 -29.56 -11.35
N VAL A 312 -19.62 -29.50 -12.10
CA VAL A 312 -20.97 -29.41 -11.55
C VAL A 312 -21.57 -30.81 -11.48
N ALA A 313 -22.50 -31.02 -10.54
CA ALA A 313 -23.29 -32.25 -10.55
C ALA A 313 -23.94 -32.42 -11.92
N ASP A 314 -24.01 -33.66 -12.40
CA ASP A 314 -24.80 -33.95 -13.60
C ASP A 314 -26.18 -33.33 -13.43
N PRO A 315 -26.74 -32.68 -14.48
CA PRO A 315 -28.14 -32.34 -14.44
C PRO A 315 -28.88 -33.62 -14.07
N GLN A 316 -29.69 -33.57 -13.01
CA GLN A 316 -30.62 -34.66 -12.71
C GLN A 316 -31.31 -34.97 -14.04
N ALA A 317 -30.99 -36.13 -14.60
CA ALA A 317 -31.81 -36.69 -15.64
C ALA A 317 -33.16 -36.83 -14.95
N ASP A 318 -34.08 -35.89 -15.24
CA ASP A 318 -35.48 -36.19 -15.09
C ASP A 318 -35.66 -37.41 -15.99
N PRO A 319 -35.85 -38.62 -15.42
CA PRO A 319 -36.07 -39.76 -16.25
C PRO A 319 -37.45 -39.51 -16.82
N SER A 320 -37.53 -38.99 -18.05
CA SER A 320 -38.73 -39.19 -18.83
C SER A 320 -38.82 -40.69 -19.06
N CYS A 321 -39.36 -41.40 -18.08
CA CYS A 321 -39.81 -42.77 -18.18
C CYS A 321 -40.92 -42.71 -19.21
N ASN A 322 -40.57 -43.02 -20.45
CA ASN A 322 -41.52 -43.14 -21.53
C ASN A 322 -41.58 -44.62 -21.90
N LEU A 323 -41.79 -45.48 -20.89
CA LEU A 323 -41.92 -46.92 -21.09
C LEU A 323 -43.30 -47.25 -21.67
N ILE A 324 -44.30 -46.40 -21.39
CA ILE A 324 -45.67 -46.52 -21.85
C ILE A 324 -46.14 -45.16 -22.39
N SER A 325 -46.31 -45.07 -23.71
CA SER A 325 -46.67 -43.81 -24.40
C SER A 325 -48.16 -43.44 -24.32
N VAL A 326 -48.97 -44.22 -23.59
CA VAL A 326 -50.43 -44.07 -23.48
C VAL A 326 -50.82 -44.28 -22.02
N THR A 327 -51.65 -43.39 -21.46
CA THR A 327 -52.01 -43.42 -20.03
C THR A 327 -53.23 -44.28 -19.72
N GLU A 328 -54.07 -44.57 -20.72
CA GLU A 328 -55.28 -45.39 -20.58
C GLU A 328 -55.59 -46.17 -21.85
N SER A 329 -56.05 -47.42 -21.70
CA SER A 329 -56.56 -48.24 -22.80
C SER A 329 -57.80 -49.00 -22.36
N SER A 330 -58.80 -49.10 -23.24
CA SER A 330 -60.02 -49.83 -22.92
C SER A 330 -60.59 -50.64 -24.08
N LYS A 331 -61.41 -51.64 -23.74
CA LYS A 331 -62.12 -52.48 -24.71
C LYS A 331 -63.45 -52.95 -24.15
N SER A 332 -64.47 -53.02 -25.00
CA SER A 332 -65.77 -53.60 -24.66
C SER A 332 -65.90 -55.03 -25.17
N ILE A 333 -66.49 -55.92 -24.37
CA ILE A 333 -66.88 -57.28 -24.73
C ILE A 333 -68.30 -57.55 -24.19
N THR A 334 -69.02 -58.47 -24.82
CA THR A 334 -70.34 -58.91 -24.35
C THR A 334 -70.22 -59.86 -23.16
N PHE A 335 -71.31 -60.04 -22.41
CA PHE A 335 -71.36 -60.92 -21.26
C PHE A 335 -71.05 -62.38 -21.64
N SER A 336 -71.62 -62.85 -22.75
CA SER A 336 -71.34 -64.19 -23.27
C SER A 336 -69.88 -64.37 -23.69
N GLU A 337 -69.24 -63.34 -24.25
CA GLU A 337 -67.79 -63.36 -24.56
C GLU A 337 -66.93 -63.38 -23.30
N ALA A 338 -67.32 -62.67 -22.24
CA ALA A 338 -66.61 -62.65 -20.97
C ALA A 338 -66.68 -64.01 -20.25
N GLU A 339 -67.87 -64.64 -20.19
CA GLU A 339 -68.05 -65.98 -19.60
C GLU A 339 -67.31 -67.08 -20.37
N ALA A 340 -67.10 -66.89 -21.68
CA ALA A 340 -66.42 -67.87 -22.52
C ALA A 340 -64.89 -67.93 -22.32
N ILE A 341 -64.30 -67.01 -21.55
CA ILE A 341 -62.85 -66.97 -21.30
C ILE A 341 -62.48 -68.08 -20.30
N PRO A 342 -61.77 -69.14 -20.74
CA PRO A 342 -61.73 -70.40 -19.99
C PRO A 342 -60.75 -70.44 -18.82
N SER A 343 -59.86 -69.45 -18.70
CA SER A 343 -58.81 -69.47 -17.67
C SER A 343 -58.26 -68.09 -17.33
N TRP A 344 -57.63 -68.01 -16.17
CA TRP A 344 -56.87 -66.84 -15.73
C TRP A 344 -55.83 -66.34 -16.75
N ASP A 345 -55.14 -67.26 -17.44
CA ASP A 345 -54.13 -66.90 -18.43
C ASP A 345 -54.74 -66.21 -19.66
N GLU A 346 -55.94 -66.63 -20.06
CA GLU A 346 -56.67 -65.99 -21.17
C GLU A 346 -57.20 -64.60 -20.77
N VAL A 347 -57.62 -64.40 -19.51
CA VAL A 347 -57.95 -63.06 -18.99
C VAL A 347 -56.71 -62.16 -18.94
N ARG A 348 -55.58 -62.69 -18.47
CA ARG A 348 -54.30 -61.96 -18.49
C ARG A 348 -53.91 -61.55 -19.92
N LYS A 349 -54.04 -62.45 -20.90
CA LYS A 349 -53.77 -62.14 -22.32
C LYS A 349 -54.70 -61.06 -22.86
N LEU A 350 -55.97 -61.07 -22.46
CA LEU A 350 -56.93 -60.04 -22.84
C LEU A 350 -56.48 -58.65 -22.35
N TYR A 351 -56.10 -58.51 -21.08
CA TYR A 351 -55.56 -57.24 -20.55
C TYR A 351 -54.23 -56.86 -21.21
N LEU A 352 -53.31 -57.81 -21.41
CA LEU A 352 -52.05 -57.55 -22.12
C LEU A 352 -52.26 -57.13 -23.58
N SER A 353 -53.39 -57.45 -24.21
CA SER A 353 -53.71 -57.02 -25.58
C SER A 353 -54.07 -55.53 -25.68
N LEU A 354 -54.38 -54.88 -24.55
CA LEU A 354 -54.65 -53.44 -24.46
C LEU A 354 -53.38 -52.60 -24.37
N LEU A 355 -52.23 -53.22 -24.13
CA LEU A 355 -50.95 -52.51 -24.07
C LEU A 355 -50.51 -52.05 -25.48
N PRO A 356 -49.91 -50.85 -25.60
CA PRO A 356 -49.28 -50.40 -26.84
C PRO A 356 -48.25 -51.41 -27.36
N GLN A 357 -48.05 -51.45 -28.68
CA GLN A 357 -47.04 -52.33 -29.27
C GLN A 357 -45.65 -51.94 -28.77
N GLY A 358 -44.85 -52.95 -28.38
CA GLY A 358 -43.49 -52.76 -27.87
C GLY A 358 -43.38 -52.65 -26.35
N VAL A 359 -44.50 -52.53 -25.61
CA VAL A 359 -44.48 -52.54 -24.14
C VAL A 359 -44.14 -53.95 -23.62
N SER A 360 -43.17 -54.02 -22.69
CA SER A 360 -42.78 -55.27 -22.04
C SER A 360 -43.96 -55.87 -21.25
N ARG A 361 -44.06 -57.21 -21.25
CA ARG A 361 -45.15 -57.99 -20.60
C ARG A 361 -44.77 -58.53 -19.23
N SER A 362 -43.67 -58.03 -18.65
CA SER A 362 -43.11 -58.43 -17.36
C SER A 362 -43.60 -57.62 -16.16
N GLY A 363 -44.47 -56.62 -16.39
CA GLY A 363 -45.03 -55.77 -15.35
C GLY A 363 -46.08 -56.46 -14.48
N SER A 364 -46.56 -55.74 -13.47
CA SER A 364 -47.56 -56.18 -12.50
C SER A 364 -48.92 -55.54 -12.75
N PHE A 365 -49.99 -56.22 -12.32
CA PHE A 365 -51.37 -55.73 -12.36
C PHE A 365 -51.85 -55.43 -10.93
N ASP A 366 -52.45 -54.26 -10.72
CA ASP A 366 -53.09 -53.88 -9.46
C ASP A 366 -54.41 -53.14 -9.72
N PRO A 367 -55.59 -53.68 -9.32
CA PRO A 367 -55.81 -55.00 -8.73
C PRO A 367 -55.34 -56.15 -9.63
N SER A 368 -55.07 -57.33 -9.04
CA SER A 368 -54.54 -58.47 -9.79
C SER A 368 -55.60 -59.07 -10.72
N ILE A 369 -55.16 -59.85 -11.72
CA ILE A 369 -56.08 -60.55 -12.64
C ILE A 369 -57.04 -61.49 -11.89
N TRP A 370 -56.62 -62.07 -10.76
CA TRP A 370 -57.51 -62.89 -9.93
C TRP A 370 -58.60 -62.06 -9.25
N ASP A 371 -58.27 -60.86 -8.79
CA ASP A 371 -59.23 -59.94 -8.17
C ASP A 371 -60.28 -59.48 -9.19
N LEU A 372 -59.85 -59.19 -10.42
CA LEU A 372 -60.77 -58.83 -11.51
C LEU A 372 -61.72 -59.98 -11.89
N ILE A 373 -61.22 -61.22 -11.92
CA ILE A 373 -62.05 -62.41 -12.18
C ILE A 373 -63.07 -62.61 -11.05
N ASN A 374 -62.65 -62.44 -9.79
CA ASN A 374 -63.55 -62.56 -8.65
C ASN A 374 -64.63 -61.47 -8.69
N ASP A 375 -64.27 -60.22 -8.96
CA ASP A 375 -65.24 -59.12 -9.10
C ASP A 375 -66.25 -59.41 -10.23
N PHE A 376 -65.78 -59.94 -11.37
CA PHE A 376 -66.67 -60.34 -12.46
C PHE A 376 -67.66 -61.43 -12.05
N ASN A 377 -67.19 -62.47 -11.36
CA ASN A 377 -68.05 -63.56 -10.90
C ASN A 377 -69.09 -63.11 -9.86
N GLU A 378 -68.80 -62.05 -9.11
CA GLU A 378 -69.73 -61.48 -8.13
C GLU A 378 -70.75 -60.52 -8.76
N ARG A 379 -70.32 -59.68 -9.72
CA ARG A 379 -71.13 -58.56 -10.23
C ARG A 379 -71.66 -58.74 -11.66
N GLY A 380 -70.96 -59.47 -12.53
CA GLY A 380 -71.36 -59.71 -13.91
C GLY A 380 -71.12 -58.52 -14.86
N VAL A 381 -72.17 -57.82 -15.29
CA VAL A 381 -72.04 -56.69 -16.23
C VAL A 381 -71.43 -55.48 -15.53
N GLY A 382 -70.44 -54.81 -16.14
CA GLY A 382 -69.75 -53.67 -15.54
C GLY A 382 -68.38 -53.37 -16.15
N SER A 383 -67.70 -52.38 -15.58
CA SER A 383 -66.31 -52.04 -15.91
C SER A 383 -65.34 -52.71 -14.94
N TYR A 384 -64.23 -53.22 -15.48
CA TYR A 384 -63.18 -53.91 -14.75
C TYR A 384 -61.83 -53.26 -15.07
N THR A 385 -61.31 -52.46 -14.14
CA THR A 385 -60.10 -51.65 -14.32
C THR A 385 -58.93 -52.18 -13.50
N THR A 386 -57.75 -52.21 -14.10
CA THR A 386 -56.47 -52.52 -13.44
C THR A 386 -55.37 -51.60 -13.93
N THR A 387 -54.44 -51.25 -13.04
CA THR A 387 -53.23 -50.52 -13.38
C THR A 387 -52.11 -51.51 -13.66
N TYR A 388 -51.59 -51.46 -14.89
CA TYR A 388 -50.41 -52.22 -15.26
C TYR A 388 -49.16 -51.37 -15.04
N THR A 389 -48.28 -51.79 -14.14
CA THR A 389 -47.04 -51.07 -13.80
C THR A 389 -45.82 -51.84 -14.30
N LEU A 390 -44.97 -51.17 -15.07
CA LEU A 390 -43.70 -51.71 -15.56
C LEU A 390 -42.54 -51.00 -14.84
N VAL A 391 -41.66 -51.79 -14.24
CA VAL A 391 -40.43 -51.31 -13.58
C VAL A 391 -39.22 -51.86 -14.32
N GLU A 392 -38.37 -51.00 -14.84
CA GLU A 392 -37.09 -51.35 -15.48
C GLU A 392 -35.95 -50.55 -14.85
N GLY A 393 -35.17 -51.19 -13.98
CA GLY A 393 -34.15 -50.49 -13.19
C GLY A 393 -34.79 -49.54 -12.18
N GLU A 394 -34.38 -48.28 -12.21
CA GLU A 394 -34.95 -47.18 -11.40
C GLU A 394 -36.18 -46.52 -12.05
N CYS A 395 -36.55 -46.95 -13.27
CA CYS A 395 -37.67 -46.40 -14.01
C CYS A 395 -38.96 -47.16 -13.70
N SER A 396 -40.06 -46.45 -13.42
CA SER A 396 -41.39 -47.02 -13.23
C SER A 396 -42.43 -46.22 -14.02
N ASP A 397 -43.26 -46.92 -14.80
CA ASP A 397 -44.34 -46.32 -15.59
C ASP A 397 -45.60 -47.19 -15.49
N SER A 398 -46.78 -46.59 -15.64
CA SER A 398 -48.05 -47.29 -15.46
C SER A 398 -49.14 -46.87 -16.45
N ILE A 399 -49.97 -47.82 -16.85
CA ILE A 399 -51.14 -47.60 -17.71
C ILE A 399 -52.40 -48.18 -17.07
N GLU A 400 -53.50 -47.44 -17.15
CA GLU A 400 -54.81 -47.93 -16.72
C GLU A 400 -55.46 -48.75 -17.86
N LEU A 401 -55.87 -49.97 -17.56
CA LEU A 401 -56.48 -50.89 -18.50
C LEU A 401 -57.91 -51.23 -18.06
N THR A 402 -58.90 -50.95 -18.91
CA THR A 402 -60.31 -51.19 -18.59
C THR A 402 -60.99 -52.13 -19.59
N ILE A 403 -61.62 -53.19 -19.09
CA ILE A 403 -62.55 -54.00 -19.86
C ILE A 403 -63.99 -53.64 -19.45
N TYR A 404 -64.80 -53.27 -20.43
CA TYR A 404 -66.24 -53.06 -20.24
C TYR A 404 -66.99 -54.32 -20.67
N VAL A 405 -67.61 -55.02 -19.71
CA VAL A 405 -68.53 -56.11 -20.01
C VAL A 405 -69.94 -55.52 -20.12
N ILE A 406 -70.54 -55.66 -21.30
CA ILE A 406 -71.90 -55.18 -21.60
C ILE A 406 -72.85 -56.37 -21.78
N GLN A 407 -74.15 -56.15 -21.57
CA GLN A 407 -75.16 -57.17 -21.86
C GLN A 407 -75.14 -57.54 -23.36
N ASP A 408 -75.40 -58.83 -23.66
CA ASP A 408 -75.55 -59.34 -25.03
C ASP A 408 -76.61 -58.59 -25.88
#